data_AF-A0A938KMD3-F1
#
_entry.id   AF-A0A938KMD3-F1
#
_cell.length_a   1.000
_cell.length_b   1.000
_cell.length_c   1.000
_cell.angle_alpha   90.00
_cell.angle_beta   90.00
_cell.angle_gamma   90.00
#
_symmetry.space_group_name_H-M   'P 1'
#
loop_
_entity.id
_entity.type
_entity.pdbx_description
1 polymer ?
#
loop_
_entity_poly.entity_id
_entity_poly.type
_entity_poly.pdbx_seq_one_letter_code
_entity_poly.pdbx_strand_id
1 'polypeptide(L)'
;MPIYLSESKGRKRYLIAHYREGKRMRRAFTDLAAARKEAMFVAQRIQSGLQHVTDLKPHERDSFKKAVEMLDPMGIPLVAAVEDYVQARKVAQSESLVMMAADYRRVCKPLSRANVGQLVEKLLVSKSEDGASKAYLANLKTVLTRFAAAFPGD
;
A
#
# COMPACT_ATOMS: atom_id res chain seq x y z
N MET A 1 -15.96 29.71 -18.77
CA MET A 1 -15.21 29.50 -20.02
C MET A 1 -15.89 30.26 -21.16
N PRO A 2 -15.18 31.14 -21.90
CA PRO A 2 -15.78 31.91 -22.98
C PRO A 2 -16.10 31.04 -24.20
N ILE A 3 -17.22 31.35 -24.87
CA ILE A 3 -17.66 30.73 -26.13
C ILE A 3 -17.64 31.82 -27.20
N TYR A 4 -16.90 31.59 -28.28
CA TYR A 4 -16.77 32.53 -29.38
C TYR A 4 -17.68 32.11 -30.53
N LEU A 5 -18.44 33.04 -31.10
CA LEU A 5 -19.19 32.80 -32.33
C LEU A 5 -18.32 33.14 -33.53
N SER A 6 -18.26 32.25 -34.52
CA SER A 6 -17.67 32.49 -35.83
C SER A 6 -18.69 32.16 -36.89
N GLU A 7 -18.89 33.07 -37.83
CA GLU A 7 -19.76 32.87 -38.98
C GLU A 7 -18.89 32.85 -40.25
N SER A 8 -19.05 31.81 -41.07
CA SER A 8 -18.35 31.70 -42.35
C SER A 8 -19.24 31.05 -43.39
N LYS A 9 -19.37 31.67 -44.56
CA LYS A 9 -20.24 31.22 -45.66
C LYS A 9 -21.67 30.85 -45.20
N GLY A 10 -22.27 31.70 -44.34
CA GLY A 10 -23.62 31.50 -43.79
C GLY A 10 -23.75 30.42 -42.71
N ARG A 11 -22.66 29.77 -42.29
CA ARG A 11 -22.67 28.74 -41.24
C ARG A 11 -22.13 29.30 -39.93
N LYS A 12 -22.91 29.16 -38.86
CA LYS A 12 -22.52 29.52 -37.49
C LYS A 12 -21.72 28.38 -36.85
N ARG A 13 -20.62 28.72 -36.19
CA ARG A 13 -19.78 27.81 -35.41
C ARG A 13 -19.49 28.43 -34.04
N TYR A 14 -19.67 27.65 -32.99
CA TYR A 14 -19.37 28.04 -31.62
C TYR A 14 -18.05 27.43 -31.19
N LEU A 15 -17.08 28.25 -30.79
CA LEU A 15 -15.72 27.82 -30.50
C LEU A 15 -15.43 28.00 -29.01
N ILE A 16 -14.85 26.96 -28.42
CA ILE A 16 -14.35 26.97 -27.05
C ILE A 16 -12.84 26.89 -27.13
N ALA A 17 -12.16 27.82 -26.47
CA ALA A 17 -10.71 27.81 -26.33
C ALA A 17 -10.32 27.68 -24.87
N HIS A 18 -9.51 26.69 -24.54
CA HIS A 18 -8.95 26.48 -23.20
C HIS A 18 -7.51 25.98 -23.31
N TYR A 19 -6.76 26.12 -22.22
CA TYR A 19 -5.42 25.54 -22.12
C TYR A 19 -5.51 24.16 -21.47
N ARG A 20 -4.74 23.21 -21.96
CA ARG A 20 -4.52 21.91 -21.33
C ARG A 20 -3.05 21.58 -21.48
N GLU A 21 -2.37 21.25 -20.38
CA GLU A 21 -0.94 20.90 -20.38
C GLU A 21 -0.07 21.94 -21.11
N GLY A 22 -0.33 23.23 -20.87
CA GLY A 22 0.39 24.34 -21.52
C GLY A 22 0.07 24.57 -23.00
N LYS A 23 -0.75 23.72 -23.65
CA LYS A 23 -1.15 23.87 -25.05
C LYS A 23 -2.56 24.44 -25.16
N ARG A 24 -2.75 25.39 -26.08
CA ARG A 24 -4.06 25.98 -26.38
C ARG A 24 -4.87 25.02 -27.26
N MET A 25 -5.96 24.49 -26.70
CA MET A 25 -6.90 23.61 -27.41
C MET A 25 -8.13 24.42 -27.85
N ARG A 26 -8.53 24.27 -29.11
CA ARG A 26 -9.74 24.90 -29.67
C ARG A 26 -10.67 23.81 -30.20
N ARG A 27 -11.92 23.81 -29.73
CA ARG A 27 -12.99 22.92 -30.23
C ARG A 27 -14.11 23.74 -30.84
N ALA A 28 -14.65 23.29 -31.96
CA ALA A 28 -15.74 23.95 -32.67
C ALA A 28 -17.00 23.08 -32.65
N PHE A 29 -18.14 23.71 -32.40
CA PHE A 29 -19.47 23.09 -32.35
C PHE A 29 -20.40 23.77 -33.36
N THR A 30 -21.38 23.03 -33.86
CA THR A 30 -22.46 23.57 -34.72
C THR A 30 -23.60 24.18 -33.91
N ASP A 31 -23.79 23.73 -32.69
CA ASP A 31 -24.91 24.11 -31.82
C ASP A 31 -24.42 24.84 -30.55
N LEU A 32 -25.19 25.84 -30.12
CA LEU A 32 -24.91 26.65 -28.95
C LEU A 32 -25.10 25.85 -27.67
N ALA A 33 -26.15 25.04 -27.59
CA ALA A 33 -26.44 24.26 -26.38
C ALA A 33 -25.34 23.20 -26.14
N ALA A 34 -24.90 22.52 -27.20
CA ALA A 34 -23.74 21.63 -27.16
C ALA A 34 -22.46 22.35 -26.69
N ALA A 35 -22.18 23.55 -27.22
CA ALA A 35 -21.02 24.34 -26.80
C ALA A 35 -21.11 24.78 -25.32
N ARG A 36 -22.30 25.16 -24.84
CA ARG A 36 -22.51 25.55 -23.44
C ARG A 36 -22.28 24.38 -22.49
N LYS A 37 -22.79 23.19 -22.81
CA LYS A 37 -22.60 21.98 -22.01
C LYS A 37 -21.12 21.62 -21.88
N GLU A 38 -20.39 21.61 -22.99
CA GLU A 38 -18.95 21.34 -22.98
C GLU A 38 -18.17 22.44 -22.23
N ALA A 39 -18.53 23.72 -22.42
CA ALA A 39 -17.88 24.83 -21.73
C ALA A 39 -18.03 24.73 -20.21
N MET A 40 -19.20 24.32 -19.72
CA MET A 40 -19.43 24.06 -18.29
C MET A 40 -18.60 22.88 -17.80
N PHE A 41 -18.57 21.78 -18.55
CA PHE A 41 -17.81 20.59 -18.17
C PHE A 41 -16.30 20.85 -18.11
N VAL A 42 -15.77 21.59 -19.10
CA VAL A 42 -14.37 22.03 -19.11
C VAL A 42 -14.10 23.00 -17.96
N ALA A 43 -15.00 23.94 -17.67
CA ALA A 43 -14.87 24.85 -16.53
C ALA A 43 -14.82 24.07 -15.20
N GLN A 44 -15.71 23.09 -15.02
CA GLN A 44 -15.76 22.26 -13.83
C GLN A 44 -14.48 21.43 -13.65
N ARG A 45 -13.95 20.86 -14.73
CA ARG A 45 -12.66 20.12 -14.72
C ARG A 45 -11.47 21.01 -14.38
N ILE A 46 -11.46 22.26 -14.85
CA ILE A 46 -10.43 23.25 -14.52
C ILE A 46 -10.54 23.62 -13.04
N GLN A 47 -11.76 23.91 -12.56
CA GLN A 47 -12.01 24.29 -11.18
C GLN A 47 -11.68 23.17 -10.18
N SER A 48 -11.90 21.92 -10.54
CA SER A 48 -11.57 20.76 -9.70
C SER A 48 -10.08 20.36 -9.74
N GLY A 49 -9.22 21.11 -10.44
CA GLY A 49 -7.80 20.78 -10.57
C GLY A 49 -7.51 19.54 -11.43
N LEU A 50 -8.54 18.95 -12.05
CA LEU A 50 -8.43 17.76 -12.92
C LEU A 50 -7.85 18.09 -14.31
N GLN A 51 -7.37 19.31 -14.54
CA GLN A 51 -6.85 19.78 -15.83
C GLN A 51 -5.60 19.00 -16.30
N HIS A 52 -4.87 18.39 -15.36
CA HIS A 52 -3.70 17.53 -15.60
C HIS A 52 -3.97 16.04 -15.42
N VAL A 53 -5.17 15.65 -14.99
CA VAL A 53 -5.52 14.24 -14.80
C VAL A 53 -5.88 13.67 -16.16
N THR A 54 -4.89 13.05 -16.81
CA THR A 54 -5.19 12.12 -17.89
C THR A 54 -5.96 10.97 -17.26
N ASP A 55 -7.23 10.84 -17.64
CA ASP A 55 -8.03 9.66 -17.33
C ASP A 55 -7.18 8.41 -17.59
N LEU A 56 -7.01 7.55 -16.58
CA LEU A 56 -6.35 6.25 -16.75
C LEU A 56 -6.93 5.55 -17.97
N LYS A 57 -6.07 5.04 -18.86
CA LYS A 57 -6.51 4.23 -20.00
C LYS A 57 -7.25 3.00 -19.49
N PRO A 58 -8.15 2.39 -20.27
CA PRO A 58 -8.92 1.23 -19.82
C PRO A 58 -8.05 0.12 -19.17
N HIS A 59 -6.92 -0.24 -19.80
CA HIS A 59 -6.01 -1.26 -19.26
C HIS A 59 -5.28 -0.84 -17.96
N GLU A 60 -5.01 0.45 -17.78
CA GLU A 60 -4.41 0.98 -16.54
C GLU A 60 -5.43 0.95 -15.39
N ARG A 61 -6.71 1.24 -15.69
CA ARG A 61 -7.82 1.12 -14.73
C ARG A 61 -8.01 -0.31 -14.27
N ASP A 62 -8.00 -1.27 -15.19
CA ASP A 62 -8.18 -2.68 -14.87
C ASP A 62 -7.01 -3.20 -14.01
N SER A 63 -5.78 -2.77 -14.33
CA SER A 63 -4.59 -3.09 -13.54
C SER A 63 -4.65 -2.51 -12.13
N PHE A 64 -5.09 -1.25 -12.00
CA PHE A 64 -5.29 -0.60 -10.70
C PHE A 64 -6.35 -1.33 -9.85
N LYS A 65 -7.52 -1.63 -10.45
CA LYS A 65 -8.59 -2.36 -9.75
C LYS A 65 -8.12 -3.73 -9.25
N LYS A 66 -7.44 -4.48 -10.12
CA LYS A 66 -6.89 -5.79 -9.77
C LYS A 66 -5.88 -5.70 -8.63
N ALA A 67 -5.01 -4.69 -8.62
CA ALA A 67 -4.05 -4.49 -7.54
C ALA A 67 -4.73 -4.17 -6.21
N VAL A 68 -5.80 -3.36 -6.22
CA VAL A 68 -6.59 -3.07 -5.02
C VAL A 68 -7.32 -4.32 -4.52
N GLU A 69 -7.95 -5.09 -5.42
CA GLU A 69 -8.62 -6.36 -5.09
C GLU A 69 -7.67 -7.38 -4.45
N MET A 70 -6.41 -7.43 -4.89
CA MET A 70 -5.40 -8.31 -4.29
C MET A 70 -5.03 -7.94 -2.85
N LEU A 71 -5.10 -6.66 -2.50
CA LEU A 71 -4.70 -6.13 -1.20
C LEU A 71 -5.87 -6.03 -0.20
N ASP A 72 -7.11 -6.10 -0.70
CA ASP A 72 -8.34 -6.00 0.10
C ASP A 72 -8.37 -7.00 1.28
N PRO A 73 -7.99 -8.28 1.12
CA PRO A 73 -7.97 -9.24 2.24
C PRO A 73 -7.00 -8.88 3.35
N MET A 74 -5.97 -8.06 3.04
CA MET A 74 -4.94 -7.63 4.00
C MET A 74 -5.26 -6.25 4.59
N GLY A 75 -6.23 -5.52 4.03
CA GLY A 75 -6.55 -4.16 4.44
C GLY A 75 -5.43 -3.13 4.19
N ILE A 76 -4.50 -3.43 3.28
CA ILE A 76 -3.32 -2.58 3.02
C ILE A 76 -3.60 -1.66 1.83
N PRO A 77 -3.45 -0.33 1.97
CA PRO A 77 -3.56 0.59 0.84
C PRO A 77 -2.50 0.32 -0.24
N LEU A 78 -2.88 0.45 -1.52
CA LEU A 78 -1.99 0.16 -2.65
C LEU A 78 -0.64 0.90 -2.57
N VAL A 79 -0.67 2.19 -2.23
CA VAL A 79 0.55 3.00 -2.13
C VAL A 79 1.46 2.51 -1.01
N ALA A 80 0.90 2.18 0.17
CA ALA A 80 1.65 1.64 1.29
C ALA A 80 2.30 0.28 0.94
N ALA A 81 1.58 -0.60 0.24
CA ALA A 81 2.13 -1.88 -0.21
C ALA A 81 3.31 -1.69 -1.20
N VAL A 82 3.23 -0.69 -2.08
CA VAL A 82 4.32 -0.37 -3.02
C VAL A 82 5.52 0.22 -2.27
N GLU A 83 5.30 1.11 -1.31
CA GLU A 83 6.37 1.66 -0.47
C GLU A 83 7.11 0.55 0.27
N ASP A 84 6.37 -0.34 0.94
CA ASP A 84 6.93 -1.50 1.65
C ASP A 84 7.69 -2.42 0.69
N TYR A 85 7.14 -2.71 -0.49
CA TYR A 85 7.81 -3.52 -1.50
C TYR A 85 9.13 -2.89 -1.96
N VAL A 86 9.15 -1.57 -2.21
CA VAL A 86 10.37 -0.87 -2.64
C VAL A 86 11.44 -0.92 -1.55
N GLN A 87 11.06 -0.71 -0.29
CA GLN A 87 12.01 -0.80 0.82
C GLN A 87 12.53 -2.23 0.99
N ALA A 88 11.65 -3.22 0.97
CA ALA A 88 12.02 -4.63 1.07
C ALA A 88 12.93 -5.05 -0.09
N ARG A 89 12.64 -4.59 -1.33
CA ARG A 89 13.44 -4.90 -2.52
C ARG A 89 14.83 -4.28 -2.48
N LYS A 90 15.00 -3.09 -1.90
CA LYS A 90 16.34 -2.49 -1.68
C LYS A 90 17.22 -3.34 -0.77
N VAL A 91 16.62 -3.94 0.27
CA VAL A 91 17.33 -4.81 1.21
C VAL A 91 17.60 -6.18 0.60
N ALA A 92 16.60 -6.78 -0.05
CA ALA A 92 16.67 -8.12 -0.63
C ALA A 92 17.50 -8.19 -1.92
N GLN A 93 17.73 -7.07 -2.60
CA GLN A 93 18.43 -7.02 -3.89
C GLN A 93 17.78 -7.99 -4.90
N SER A 94 18.51 -9.02 -5.34
CA SER A 94 18.04 -10.05 -6.27
C SER A 94 17.30 -11.22 -5.61
N GLU A 95 17.31 -11.31 -4.28
CA GLU A 95 16.73 -12.44 -3.56
C GLU A 95 15.20 -12.43 -3.57
N SER A 96 14.62 -13.63 -3.41
CA SER A 96 13.16 -13.79 -3.32
C SER A 96 12.64 -13.32 -1.96
N LEU A 97 11.82 -12.27 -1.96
CA LEU A 97 11.15 -11.75 -0.76
C LEU A 97 10.32 -12.82 -0.04
N VAL A 98 9.69 -13.70 -0.81
CA VAL A 98 8.88 -14.80 -0.25
C VAL A 98 9.77 -15.80 0.49
N MET A 99 10.93 -16.15 -0.09
CA MET A 99 11.88 -17.06 0.53
C MET A 99 12.46 -16.44 1.81
N MET A 100 12.86 -15.17 1.77
CA MET A 100 13.36 -14.45 2.94
C MET A 100 12.31 -14.38 4.07
N ALA A 101 11.05 -14.11 3.74
CA ALA A 101 9.97 -14.08 4.74
C ALA A 101 9.72 -15.48 5.35
N ALA A 102 9.76 -16.53 4.53
CA ALA A 102 9.61 -17.90 5.00
C ALA A 102 10.77 -18.34 5.91
N ASP A 103 12.01 -18.04 5.52
CA ASP A 103 13.20 -18.32 6.32
C ASP A 103 13.19 -17.53 7.64
N TYR A 104 12.82 -16.25 7.59
CA TYR A 104 12.63 -15.44 8.80
C TYR A 104 11.61 -16.08 9.73
N ARG A 105 10.46 -16.54 9.22
CA ARG A 105 9.45 -17.20 10.06
C ARG A 105 9.93 -18.54 10.64
N ARG A 106 10.81 -19.25 9.93
CA ARG A 106 11.41 -20.52 10.39
C ARG A 106 12.35 -20.28 11.56
N VAL A 107 13.18 -19.25 11.48
CA VAL A 107 14.21 -18.93 12.49
C VAL A 107 13.61 -18.13 13.64
N CYS A 108 12.90 -17.06 13.33
CA CYS A 108 12.28 -16.14 14.27
C CYS A 108 10.84 -16.58 14.57
N LYS A 109 10.69 -17.44 15.58
CA LYS A 109 9.37 -17.75 16.13
C LYS A 109 8.78 -16.49 16.78
N PRO A 110 7.46 -16.25 16.62
CA PRO A 110 6.81 -15.12 17.26
C PRO A 110 7.02 -15.19 18.77
N LEU A 111 7.54 -14.10 19.35
CA LEU A 111 7.69 -13.97 20.79
C LEU A 111 6.31 -13.84 21.41
N SER A 112 5.84 -14.89 22.09
CA SER A 112 4.65 -14.79 22.94
C SER A 112 5.03 -14.14 24.26
N ARG A 113 4.22 -13.18 24.73
CA ARG A 113 4.31 -12.74 26.12
C ARG A 113 4.07 -13.96 27.02
N ALA A 114 5.03 -14.28 27.87
CA ALA A 114 4.97 -15.42 28.76
C ALA A 114 5.53 -15.01 30.13
N ASN A 115 4.94 -15.55 31.18
CA ASN A 115 5.44 -15.38 32.54
C ASN A 115 6.82 -16.03 32.65
N VAL A 116 7.73 -15.41 33.42
CA VAL A 116 9.07 -15.93 33.71
C VAL A 116 8.99 -17.37 34.23
N GLY A 117 8.03 -17.71 35.11
CA GLY A 117 7.84 -19.08 35.59
C GLY A 117 7.57 -20.09 34.46
N GLN A 118 6.67 -19.73 33.53
CA GLN A 118 6.36 -20.56 32.37
C GLN A 118 7.57 -20.71 31.42
N LEU A 119 8.38 -19.66 31.28
CA LEU A 119 9.60 -19.71 30.48
C LEU A 119 10.66 -20.63 31.11
N VAL A 120 10.81 -20.59 32.43
CA VAL A 120 11.73 -21.47 33.16
C VAL A 120 11.34 -22.93 32.98
N GLU A 121 10.05 -23.27 33.07
CA GLU A 121 9.57 -24.62 32.81
C GLU A 121 9.88 -25.09 31.38
N LYS A 122 9.53 -24.27 30.38
CA LYS A 122 9.81 -24.58 28.97
C LYS A 122 11.30 -24.74 28.71
N LEU A 123 12.14 -23.93 29.34
CA LEU A 123 13.58 -23.98 29.19
C LEU A 123 14.16 -25.27 29.79
N LEU A 124 13.68 -25.69 30.97
CA LEU A 124 14.12 -26.94 31.59
C LEU A 124 13.74 -28.16 30.74
N VAL A 125 12.54 -28.17 30.16
CA VAL A 125 12.10 -29.22 29.22
C VAL A 125 13.02 -29.25 27.99
N SER A 126 13.19 -28.11 27.32
CA SER A 126 14.05 -28.02 26.13
C SER A 126 15.49 -28.45 26.42
N LYS A 127 16.07 -28.06 27.56
CA LYS A 127 17.42 -28.47 27.93
C LYS A 127 17.53 -29.96 28.27
N SER A 128 16.46 -30.56 28.79
CA SER A 128 16.42 -32.00 29.02
C SER A 128 16.34 -32.79 27.71
N GLU A 129 15.57 -32.30 26.73
CA GLU A 129 15.48 -32.87 25.37
C GLU A 129 16.80 -32.73 24.60
N ASP A 130 17.53 -31.61 24.80
CA ASP A 130 18.88 -31.39 24.28
C ASP A 130 19.93 -32.35 24.90
N GLY A 131 19.55 -33.20 25.87
CA GLY A 131 20.44 -34.17 26.50
C GLY A 131 21.35 -33.60 27.59
N ALA A 132 20.98 -32.47 28.22
CA ALA A 132 21.78 -31.88 29.28
C ALA A 132 21.90 -32.78 30.52
N SER A 133 23.01 -32.65 31.26
CA SER A 133 23.27 -33.51 32.43
C SER A 133 22.25 -33.27 33.55
N LYS A 134 21.93 -34.33 34.31
CA LYS A 134 21.00 -34.26 35.44
C LYS A 134 21.43 -33.23 36.50
N ALA A 135 22.73 -33.16 36.78
CA ALA A 135 23.30 -32.19 37.72
C ALA A 135 23.12 -30.74 37.23
N TYR A 136 23.33 -30.51 35.93
CA TYR A 136 23.12 -29.21 35.32
C TYR A 136 21.65 -28.80 35.37
N LEU A 137 20.72 -29.68 35.02
CA LEU A 137 19.28 -29.41 35.09
C LEU A 137 18.82 -29.11 36.52
N ALA A 138 19.34 -29.83 37.52
CA ALA A 138 19.01 -29.59 38.93
C ALA A 138 19.50 -28.22 39.42
N ASN A 139 20.72 -27.82 39.04
CA ASN A 139 21.24 -26.50 39.35
C ASN A 139 20.40 -25.41 38.67
N LEU A 140 20.12 -25.58 37.37
CA LEU A 140 19.35 -24.63 36.59
C LEU A 140 17.95 -24.44 37.17
N LYS A 141 17.28 -25.54 37.54
CA LYS A 141 15.98 -25.50 38.20
C LYS A 141 16.05 -24.68 39.49
N THR A 142 17.03 -24.95 40.34
CA THR A 142 17.16 -24.26 41.64
C THR A 142 17.35 -22.75 41.48
N VAL A 143 18.25 -22.33 40.58
CA VAL A 143 18.55 -20.90 40.36
C VAL A 143 17.37 -20.20 39.69
N LEU A 144 16.82 -20.79 38.63
CA LEU A 144 15.79 -20.14 37.82
C LEU A 144 14.42 -20.11 38.50
N THR A 145 14.07 -21.11 39.33
CA THR A 145 12.82 -21.05 40.10
C THR A 145 12.87 -19.94 41.16
N ARG A 146 14.03 -19.71 41.80
CA ARG A 146 14.21 -18.55 42.71
C ARG A 146 14.09 -17.23 41.97
N PHE A 147 14.68 -17.14 40.78
CA PHE A 147 14.54 -15.96 39.93
C PHE A 147 13.08 -15.72 39.55
N ALA A 148 12.36 -16.75 39.09
CA ALA A 148 10.94 -16.64 38.74
C ALA A 148 10.07 -16.19 39.93
N ALA A 149 10.38 -16.64 41.15
CA ALA A 149 9.67 -16.19 42.35
C ALA A 149 9.90 -14.71 42.67
N ALA A 150 11.09 -14.18 42.38
CA ALA A 150 11.42 -12.76 42.57
C ALA A 150 10.83 -11.86 41.47
N PHE A 151 10.56 -12.42 40.29
CA PHE A 151 10.02 -11.70 39.12
C PHE A 151 8.76 -12.40 38.58
N PRO A 152 7.64 -12.36 39.33
CA PRO A 152 6.45 -13.14 39.01
C PRO A 152 5.74 -12.71 37.72
N GLY A 153 5.96 -11.49 37.21
CA GLY A 153 5.48 -10.99 35.90
C GLY A 153 3.97 -11.10 35.65
N ASP A 154 3.30 -9.97 35.48
CA ASP A 154 1.86 -9.92 35.11
C ASP A 154 1.59 -10.44 33.68
#